data_AF-A0A7J4DV92-F1
#
_entry.id   AF-A0A7J4DV92-F1
#
_cell.length_a   1.000
_cell.length_b   1.000
_cell.length_c   1.000
_cell.angle_alpha   90.00
_cell.angle_beta   90.00
_cell.angle_gamma   90.00
#
_symmetry.space_group_name_H-M   'P 1'
#
loop_
_entity.id
_entity.type
_entity.pdbx_description
1 polymer ?
#
loop_
_entity_poly.entity_id
_entity_poly.type
_entity_poly.pdbx_seq_one_letter_code
_entity_poly.pdbx_strand_id
1 'polypeptide(L)'
;MEHLLAVENLKVWFPIRRSLTDIIRGKRLYVRAVDGVSFTISRGEIFCLAGESGCGKTTTGKAVLRLIDSEFIRGGRILFRPSNEGLKTVKSYDPSAVDGEFVDIYKIRDKRALKVLRKEMQVVFQDPFGSLNPRYRVRQILEEPLIIHGVKDQGERLKRVRETLEAVKLVPPEEFMNRYPHQLSGGQRQRVAIARALQKDEASILPISVNAESRISSS
;
A
#
# COMPACT_ATOMS: atom_id res chain seq x y z
N MET A 1 -15.99 -2.86 18.74
CA MET A 1 -14.75 -3.30 18.07
C MET A 1 -14.06 -2.07 17.49
N GLU A 2 -12.77 -1.89 17.75
CA GLU A 2 -12.04 -0.71 17.25
C GLU A 2 -11.59 -0.96 15.79
N HIS A 3 -12.39 -0.48 14.84
CA HIS A 3 -12.06 -0.58 13.42
C HIS A 3 -10.91 0.35 13.05
N LEU A 4 -9.89 -0.18 12.38
CA LEU A 4 -8.76 0.56 11.82
C LEU A 4 -9.08 1.07 10.41
N LEU A 5 -9.76 0.25 9.61
CA LEU A 5 -10.20 0.56 8.26
C LEU A 5 -11.66 0.15 8.08
N ALA A 6 -12.45 0.98 7.42
CA ALA A 6 -13.77 0.62 6.92
C ALA A 6 -13.90 1.01 5.45
N VAL A 7 -14.36 0.08 4.63
CA VAL A 7 -14.70 0.27 3.23
C VAL A 7 -16.21 0.08 3.10
N GLU A 8 -16.89 1.09 2.57
CA GLU A 8 -18.35 1.11 2.49
C GLU A 8 -18.79 1.30 1.05
N ASN A 9 -19.47 0.30 0.48
CA ASN A 9 -20.07 0.33 -0.86
C ASN A 9 -19.13 0.88 -1.95
N LEU A 10 -17.86 0.47 -1.91
CA LEU A 10 -16.81 0.97 -2.80
C LEU A 10 -17.12 0.62 -4.26
N LYS A 11 -17.09 1.62 -5.15
CA LYS A 11 -17.27 1.46 -6.59
C LYS A 11 -16.11 2.09 -7.35
N VAL A 12 -15.38 1.28 -8.11
CA VAL A 12 -14.22 1.72 -8.90
C VAL A 12 -14.40 1.30 -10.36
N TRP A 13 -14.64 2.27 -11.24
CA TRP A 13 -14.98 2.02 -12.63
C TRP A 13 -14.02 2.73 -13.59
N PHE A 14 -13.40 1.97 -14.49
CA PHE A 14 -12.44 2.47 -15.48
C PHE A 14 -13.08 2.61 -16.86
N PRO A 15 -12.77 3.67 -17.62
CA PRO A 15 -13.27 3.81 -19.00
C PRO A 15 -12.62 2.80 -19.95
N ILE A 16 -13.39 2.27 -20.90
CA ILE A 16 -12.86 1.42 -21.98
C ILE A 16 -12.29 2.31 -23.09
N ARG A 17 -11.09 1.97 -23.60
CA ARG A 17 -10.48 2.65 -24.77
C ARG A 17 -11.35 2.39 -26.00
N ARG A 18 -11.67 3.45 -26.75
CA ARG A 18 -12.64 3.42 -27.86
C ARG A 18 -12.04 2.86 -29.15
N SER A 19 -12.86 2.14 -29.92
CA SER A 19 -12.76 2.08 -31.38
C SER A 19 -13.62 3.19 -32.02
N LEU A 20 -13.32 3.59 -33.26
CA LEU A 20 -14.04 4.66 -33.98
C LEU A 20 -15.56 4.44 -34.04
N THR A 21 -16.00 3.18 -34.03
CA THR A 21 -17.41 2.75 -34.01
C THR A 21 -18.13 3.06 -32.69
N ASP A 22 -17.43 3.05 -31.55
CA ASP A 22 -18.02 3.31 -30.23
C ASP A 22 -18.30 4.80 -29.99
N ILE A 23 -17.58 5.68 -30.70
CA ILE A 23 -17.77 7.13 -30.64
C ILE A 23 -19.17 7.51 -31.17
N ILE A 24 -19.65 6.79 -32.20
CA ILE A 24 -20.94 7.04 -32.87
C ILE A 24 -22.13 6.69 -31.96
N ARG A 25 -21.96 5.78 -30.98
CA ARG A 25 -23.06 5.29 -30.12
C ARG A 25 -23.23 6.06 -28.80
N GLY A 26 -22.42 7.07 -28.50
CA GLY A 26 -22.63 8.04 -27.40
C GLY A 26 -22.57 7.50 -25.95
N LYS A 27 -22.59 6.19 -25.72
CA LYS A 27 -22.50 5.61 -24.37
C LYS A 27 -21.04 5.47 -23.93
N ARG A 28 -20.67 6.10 -22.81
CA ARG A 28 -19.40 5.82 -22.12
C ARG A 28 -19.47 4.41 -21.53
N LEU A 29 -18.74 3.48 -22.13
CA LEU A 29 -18.58 2.13 -21.57
C LEU A 29 -17.52 2.15 -20.47
N TYR A 30 -17.86 1.53 -19.34
CA TYR A 30 -16.99 1.40 -18.18
C TYR A 30 -16.80 -0.08 -17.83
N VAL A 31 -15.57 -0.45 -17.46
CA VAL A 31 -15.31 -1.69 -16.72
C VAL A 31 -15.57 -1.41 -15.25
N ARG A 32 -16.53 -2.11 -14.66
CA ARG A 32 -16.80 -2.06 -13.22
C ARG A 32 -15.84 -2.99 -12.48
N ALA A 33 -14.62 -2.52 -12.26
CA ALA A 33 -13.58 -3.32 -11.63
C ALA A 33 -13.87 -3.62 -10.15
N VAL A 34 -14.61 -2.75 -9.47
CA VAL A 34 -15.20 -2.97 -8.14
C VAL A 34 -16.60 -2.35 -8.15
N ASP A 35 -17.62 -3.08 -7.69
CA ASP A 35 -19.01 -2.59 -7.70
C ASP A 35 -19.75 -2.96 -6.40
N GLY A 36 -19.54 -2.16 -5.35
CA GLY A 36 -20.29 -2.26 -4.10
C GLY A 36 -19.64 -3.13 -3.02
N VAL A 37 -18.31 -3.18 -2.97
CA VAL A 37 -17.59 -3.94 -1.93
C VAL A 37 -17.63 -3.18 -0.60
N SER A 38 -17.94 -3.91 0.48
CA SER A 38 -17.90 -3.38 1.85
C SER A 38 -17.21 -4.37 2.79
N PHE A 39 -16.31 -3.89 3.64
CA PHE A 39 -15.66 -4.67 4.69
C PHE A 39 -15.00 -3.75 5.72
N THR A 40 -14.71 -4.29 6.90
CA THR A 40 -13.95 -3.60 7.95
C THR A 40 -12.71 -4.40 8.31
N ILE A 41 -11.65 -3.72 8.73
CA ILE A 41 -10.46 -4.36 9.31
C ILE A 41 -10.23 -3.75 10.69
N SER A 42 -10.13 -4.60 11.70
CA SER A 42 -9.86 -4.22 13.09
C SER A 42 -8.36 -4.03 13.32
N ARG A 43 -8.00 -3.26 14.35
CA ARG A 43 -6.59 -3.13 14.75
C ARG A 43 -6.04 -4.50 15.16
N GLY A 44 -4.87 -4.86 14.62
CA GLY A 44 -4.23 -6.16 14.87
C GLY A 44 -4.80 -7.34 14.08
N GLU A 45 -5.80 -7.11 13.23
CA GLU A 45 -6.40 -8.14 12.39
C GLU A 45 -5.56 -8.37 11.12
N ILE A 46 -5.33 -9.65 10.79
CA ILE A 46 -4.79 -10.05 9.49
C ILE A 46 -5.97 -10.26 8.53
N PHE A 47 -6.17 -9.30 7.64
CA PHE A 47 -7.21 -9.39 6.61
C PHE A 47 -6.63 -9.87 5.28
N CYS A 48 -7.25 -10.89 4.67
CA CYS A 48 -6.86 -11.42 3.37
C CYS A 48 -7.98 -11.21 2.34
N LEU A 49 -7.64 -10.57 1.21
CA LEU A 49 -8.55 -10.41 0.07
C LEU A 49 -8.25 -11.45 -1.01
N ALA A 50 -9.05 -12.51 -1.07
CA ALA A 50 -8.90 -13.62 -2.01
C ALA A 50 -10.00 -13.64 -3.09
N GLY A 51 -9.74 -14.34 -4.20
CA GLY A 51 -10.66 -14.47 -5.34
C GLY A 51 -9.94 -14.72 -6.66
N GLU A 52 -10.70 -15.05 -7.71
CA GLU A 52 -10.19 -15.39 -9.06
C GLU A 52 -9.49 -14.23 -9.78
N SER A 53 -8.66 -14.51 -10.78
CA SER A 53 -8.01 -13.45 -11.56
C SER A 53 -9.07 -12.51 -12.18
N GLY A 54 -8.83 -11.20 -12.14
CA GLY A 54 -9.77 -10.21 -12.65
C GLY A 54 -10.92 -9.82 -11.70
N CYS A 55 -11.13 -10.47 -10.55
CA CYS A 55 -12.26 -10.17 -9.65
C CYS A 55 -12.16 -8.83 -8.86
N GLY A 56 -11.17 -7.98 -9.16
CA GLY A 56 -11.06 -6.64 -8.56
C GLY A 56 -10.16 -6.52 -7.33
N LYS A 57 -9.53 -7.59 -6.83
CA LYS A 57 -8.61 -7.55 -5.66
C LYS A 57 -7.58 -6.43 -5.73
N THR A 58 -6.89 -6.33 -6.88
CA THR A 58 -5.87 -5.31 -7.11
C THR A 58 -6.44 -3.91 -7.14
N THR A 59 -7.62 -3.75 -7.73
CA THR A 59 -8.31 -2.48 -7.75
C THR A 59 -8.73 -2.05 -6.35
N THR A 60 -9.30 -2.96 -5.55
CA THR A 60 -9.70 -2.71 -4.16
C THR A 60 -8.50 -2.33 -3.30
N GLY A 61 -7.41 -3.10 -3.35
CA GLY A 61 -6.20 -2.80 -2.59
C GLY A 61 -5.58 -1.45 -2.97
N LYS A 62 -5.47 -1.14 -4.27
CA LYS A 62 -4.99 0.18 -4.74
C LYS A 62 -5.92 1.32 -4.34
N ALA A 63 -7.23 1.10 -4.31
CA ALA A 63 -8.19 2.10 -3.87
C ALA A 63 -8.01 2.41 -2.38
N VAL A 64 -7.94 1.40 -1.52
CA VAL A 64 -7.68 1.57 -0.08
C VAL A 64 -6.44 2.43 0.18
N LEU A 65 -5.41 2.27 -0.65
CA LEU A 65 -4.13 2.98 -0.51
C LEU A 65 -4.08 4.37 -1.16
N ARG A 66 -5.22 4.88 -1.67
CA ARG A 66 -5.29 6.13 -2.44
C ARG A 66 -4.31 6.16 -3.61
N LEU A 67 -4.19 5.03 -4.32
CA LEU A 67 -3.41 4.89 -5.56
C LEU A 67 -4.29 4.91 -6.82
N ILE A 68 -5.61 4.83 -6.64
CA ILE A 68 -6.60 5.09 -7.69
C ILE A 68 -6.98 6.57 -7.63
N ASP A 69 -6.97 7.25 -8.78
CA ASP A 69 -7.48 8.61 -8.90
C ASP A 69 -8.95 8.68 -8.48
N SER A 70 -9.31 9.76 -7.79
CA SER A 70 -10.70 10.05 -7.39
C SER A 70 -11.68 10.04 -8.56
N GLU A 71 -11.25 10.36 -9.79
CA GLU A 71 -12.15 10.34 -10.97
C GLU A 71 -12.69 8.92 -11.31
N PHE A 72 -11.99 7.87 -10.87
CA PHE A 72 -12.40 6.48 -11.06
C PHE A 72 -13.25 5.94 -9.90
N ILE A 73 -13.30 6.66 -8.78
CA ILE A 73 -14.20 6.33 -7.67
C ILE A 73 -15.60 6.85 -8.01
N ARG A 74 -16.55 5.93 -8.17
CA ARG A 74 -17.94 6.25 -8.55
C ARG A 74 -18.90 6.28 -7.38
N GLY A 75 -18.47 5.79 -6.22
CA GLY A 75 -19.27 5.75 -5.02
C GLY A 75 -18.60 5.00 -3.89
N GLY A 76 -19.24 5.08 -2.72
CA GLY A 76 -18.71 4.54 -1.48
C GLY A 76 -17.72 5.46 -0.79
N ARG A 77 -17.20 5.00 0.35
CA ARG A 77 -16.17 5.70 1.14
C ARG A 77 -15.13 4.71 1.64
N ILE A 78 -13.94 5.23 1.91
CA ILE A 78 -12.89 4.49 2.59
C ILE A 78 -12.46 5.33 3.78
N LEU A 79 -12.71 4.80 4.98
CA LEU A 79 -12.46 5.44 6.26
C LEU A 79 -11.26 4.77 6.92
N PHE A 80 -10.24 5.56 7.25
CA PHE A 80 -9.06 5.09 7.99
C PHE A 80 -9.01 5.79 9.34
N ARG A 81 -8.72 5.06 10.42
CA ARG A 81 -8.47 5.62 11.75
C ARG A 81 -6.96 5.81 11.94
N PRO A 82 -6.41 7.02 11.74
CA PRO A 82 -5.01 7.29 12.03
C PRO A 82 -4.75 7.30 13.55
N SER A 83 -3.48 7.44 13.92
CA SER A 83 -3.09 7.77 15.30
C SER A 83 -3.71 9.09 15.75
N ASN A 84 -3.81 9.33 17.06
CA ASN A 84 -4.32 10.59 17.59
C ASN A 84 -3.53 11.82 17.09
N GLU A 85 -2.22 11.68 16.92
CA GLU A 85 -1.35 12.72 16.35
C GLU A 85 -1.60 12.91 14.84
N GLY A 86 -1.71 11.80 14.11
CA GLY A 86 -2.08 11.78 12.70
C GLY A 86 -3.42 12.44 12.44
N LEU A 87 -4.44 12.13 13.24
CA LEU A 87 -5.79 12.71 13.16
C LEU A 87 -5.75 14.23 13.38
N LYS A 88 -5.08 14.70 14.43
CA LYS A 88 -4.92 16.14 14.71
C LYS A 88 -4.23 16.86 13.55
N THR A 89 -3.17 16.25 13.02
CA THR A 89 -2.40 16.83 11.91
C THR A 89 -3.22 16.87 10.63
N VAL A 90 -3.93 15.79 10.27
CA VAL A 90 -4.85 15.77 9.13
C VAL A 90 -5.94 16.82 9.31
N LYS A 91 -6.57 16.88 10.49
CA LYS A 91 -7.61 17.89 10.79
C LYS A 91 -7.10 19.33 10.64
N SER A 92 -5.83 19.60 10.94
CA SER A 92 -5.25 20.94 10.75
C SER A 92 -5.07 21.34 9.28
N TYR A 93 -4.83 20.37 8.39
CA TYR A 93 -4.60 20.61 6.97
C TYR A 93 -5.88 20.47 6.13
N ASP A 94 -6.74 19.53 6.48
CA ASP A 94 -7.96 19.21 5.74
C ASP A 94 -9.09 18.73 6.68
N PRO A 95 -9.72 19.66 7.42
CA PRO A 95 -10.82 19.33 8.33
C PRO A 95 -11.99 18.63 7.63
N SER A 96 -12.18 18.89 6.32
CA SER A 96 -13.31 18.37 5.54
C SER A 96 -13.24 16.87 5.26
N ALA A 97 -12.04 16.29 5.38
CA ALA A 97 -11.82 14.86 5.23
C ALA A 97 -12.04 14.07 6.51
N VAL A 98 -12.19 14.74 7.66
CA VAL A 98 -12.31 14.10 8.98
C VAL A 98 -13.78 13.81 9.29
N ASP A 99 -14.07 12.59 9.73
CA ASP A 99 -15.37 12.11 10.17
C ASP A 99 -15.21 11.41 11.53
N GLY A 100 -15.43 12.17 12.62
CA GLY A 100 -15.16 11.71 13.98
C GLY A 100 -13.68 11.36 14.19
N GLU A 101 -13.42 10.09 14.50
CA GLU A 101 -12.06 9.55 14.66
C GLU A 101 -11.46 9.01 13.36
N PHE A 102 -12.22 9.07 12.26
CA PHE A 102 -11.81 8.55 10.96
C PHE A 102 -11.48 9.68 9.99
N VAL A 103 -10.74 9.32 8.96
CA VAL A 103 -10.44 10.16 7.80
C VAL A 103 -10.97 9.45 6.56
N ASP A 104 -11.83 10.11 5.80
CA ASP A 104 -12.22 9.67 4.46
C ASP A 104 -11.09 9.96 3.48
N ILE A 105 -10.39 8.91 3.09
CA ILE A 105 -9.16 8.96 2.30
C ILE A 105 -9.39 9.67 0.94
N TYR A 106 -10.60 9.55 0.39
CA TYR A 106 -10.95 10.14 -0.90
C TYR A 106 -11.49 11.56 -0.82
N LYS A 107 -11.84 12.05 0.38
CA LYS A 107 -12.16 13.47 0.61
C LYS A 107 -10.94 14.35 0.81
N ILE A 108 -9.77 13.79 1.09
CA ILE A 108 -8.53 14.56 1.24
C ILE A 108 -8.20 15.28 -0.08
N ARG A 109 -8.05 16.60 0.01
CA ARG A 109 -7.64 17.53 -1.05
C ARG A 109 -6.25 18.11 -0.77
N ASP A 110 -5.88 18.31 0.50
CA ASP A 110 -4.55 18.83 0.85
C ASP A 110 -3.48 17.73 0.79
N LYS A 111 -2.41 17.98 0.02
CA LYS A 111 -1.29 17.03 -0.17
C LYS A 111 -0.54 16.72 1.13
N ARG A 112 -0.51 17.66 2.09
CA ARG A 112 0.15 17.49 3.40
C ARG A 112 -0.64 16.53 4.28
N ALA A 113 -1.97 16.67 4.33
CA ALA A 113 -2.85 15.70 4.98
C ALA A 113 -2.66 14.30 4.40
N LEU A 114 -2.62 14.19 3.07
CA LEU A 114 -2.42 12.91 2.40
C LEU A 114 -1.05 12.29 2.71
N LYS A 115 0.00 13.11 2.84
CA LYS A 115 1.36 12.65 3.21
C LYS A 115 1.39 12.09 4.63
N VAL A 116 0.67 12.70 5.56
CA VAL A 116 0.55 12.18 6.95
C VAL A 116 -0.13 10.82 6.93
N LEU A 117 -1.29 10.72 6.27
CA LEU A 117 -2.04 9.47 6.18
C LEU A 117 -1.19 8.33 5.56
N ARG A 118 -0.47 8.61 4.47
CA ARG A 118 0.41 7.63 3.81
C ARG A 118 1.58 7.17 4.65
N LYS A 119 2.04 7.94 5.64
CA LYS A 119 3.09 7.48 6.57
C LYS A 119 2.55 6.48 7.60
N GLU A 120 1.25 6.54 7.87
CA GLU A 120 0.60 5.64 8.81
C GLU A 120 0.08 4.37 8.14
N MET A 121 -0.18 4.41 6.83
CA MET A 121 -0.55 3.26 6.01
C MET A 121 0.69 2.65 5.35
N GLN A 122 1.22 1.55 5.89
CA GLN A 122 2.30 0.81 5.24
C GLN A 122 1.76 -0.21 4.25
N VAL A 123 2.47 -0.40 3.14
CA VAL A 123 2.08 -1.29 2.04
C VAL A 123 3.23 -2.22 1.73
N VAL A 124 2.91 -3.50 1.55
CA VAL A 124 3.83 -4.50 1.01
C VAL A 124 3.19 -5.05 -0.25
N PHE A 125 3.72 -4.68 -1.42
CA PHE A 125 3.22 -5.18 -2.70
C PHE A 125 3.67 -6.64 -2.92
N GLN A 126 2.82 -7.45 -3.57
CA GLN A 126 3.12 -8.86 -3.88
C GLN A 126 4.27 -9.06 -4.85
N ASP A 127 4.59 -8.05 -5.68
CA ASP A 127 5.84 -8.02 -6.41
C ASP A 127 6.85 -7.17 -5.66
N PRO A 128 7.62 -7.74 -4.72
CA PRO A 128 8.69 -7.02 -4.05
C PRO A 128 9.71 -6.46 -5.05
N PHE A 129 9.80 -6.98 -6.27
CA PHE A 129 10.84 -6.61 -7.24
C PHE A 129 10.59 -5.24 -7.89
N GLY A 130 9.33 -4.89 -8.18
CA GLY A 130 8.97 -3.55 -8.67
C GLY A 130 8.98 -2.45 -7.60
N SER A 131 8.92 -2.82 -6.32
CA SER A 131 8.89 -1.88 -5.18
C SER A 131 10.27 -1.52 -4.62
N LEU A 132 11.29 -2.34 -4.89
CA LEU A 132 12.67 -2.07 -4.50
C LEU A 132 13.31 -1.23 -5.60
N ASN A 133 13.78 -0.02 -5.26
CA ASN A 133 14.54 0.78 -6.21
C ASN A 133 15.81 -0.01 -6.63
N PRO A 134 15.94 -0.45 -7.90
CA PRO A 134 17.01 -1.36 -8.31
C PRO A 134 18.40 -0.72 -8.23
N ARG A 135 18.45 0.61 -8.07
CA ARG A 135 19.68 1.39 -7.90
C ARG A 135 20.19 1.42 -6.46
N TYR A 136 19.41 0.94 -5.49
CA TYR A 136 19.77 0.95 -4.07
C TYR A 136 20.23 -0.43 -3.62
N ARG A 137 21.22 -0.45 -2.72
CA ARG A 137 21.68 -1.68 -2.03
C ARG A 137 20.66 -2.09 -0.97
N VAL A 138 20.67 -3.36 -0.59
CA VAL A 138 19.78 -3.92 0.46
C VAL A 138 19.83 -3.09 1.74
N ARG A 139 21.02 -2.65 2.19
CA ARG A 139 21.12 -1.77 3.37
C ARG A 139 20.30 -0.49 3.20
N GLN A 140 20.39 0.18 2.06
CA GLN A 140 19.73 1.46 1.81
C GLN A 140 18.22 1.29 1.73
N ILE A 141 17.79 0.18 1.12
CA ILE A 141 16.39 -0.24 1.04
C ILE A 141 15.79 -0.44 2.45
N LEU A 142 16.57 -1.03 3.36
CA LEU A 142 16.14 -1.35 4.72
C LEU A 142 16.29 -0.15 5.67
N GLU A 143 17.24 0.76 5.42
CA GLU A 143 17.40 2.01 6.16
C GLU A 143 16.33 3.06 5.82
N GLU A 144 15.81 3.07 4.59
CA GLU A 144 14.85 4.08 4.13
C GLU A 144 13.62 4.22 5.06
N PRO A 145 12.92 3.14 5.46
CA PRO A 145 11.87 3.22 6.46
C PRO A 145 12.33 3.85 7.79
N LEU A 146 13.50 3.44 8.30
CA LEU A 146 14.05 3.96 9.56
C LEU A 146 14.30 5.47 9.50
N ILE A 147 14.85 5.95 8.37
CA ILE A 147 15.10 7.38 8.14
C ILE A 147 13.79 8.15 8.07
N ILE A 148 12.80 7.64 7.33
CA ILE A 148 11.46 8.26 7.22
C ILE A 148 10.78 8.35 8.59
N HIS A 149 11.01 7.37 9.45
CA HIS A 149 10.47 7.29 10.81
C HIS A 149 11.35 7.97 11.87
N GLY A 150 12.42 8.65 11.48
CA GLY A 150 13.17 9.56 12.35
C GLY A 150 14.35 8.96 13.09
N VAL A 151 14.80 7.74 12.76
CA VAL A 151 16.02 7.15 13.32
C VAL A 151 17.25 7.84 12.72
N LYS A 152 17.79 8.82 13.45
CA LYS A 152 18.90 9.68 12.98
C LYS A 152 20.26 9.02 13.12
N ASP A 153 20.47 8.20 14.15
CA ASP A 153 21.78 7.57 14.38
C ASP A 153 22.08 6.48 13.34
N GLN A 154 23.26 6.52 12.75
CA GLN A 154 23.66 5.55 11.73
C GLN A 154 23.99 4.18 12.32
N GLY A 155 24.60 4.14 13.51
CA GLY A 155 24.95 2.88 14.18
C GLY A 155 23.70 2.08 14.52
N GLU A 156 22.67 2.75 15.05
CA GLU A 156 21.37 2.19 15.36
C GLU A 156 20.67 1.65 14.10
N ARG A 157 20.66 2.42 13.01
CA ARG A 157 20.09 1.93 11.73
C ARG A 157 20.78 0.67 11.25
N LEU A 158 22.11 0.65 11.24
CA LEU A 158 22.88 -0.52 10.81
C LEU A 158 22.67 -1.72 11.73
N LYS A 159 22.46 -1.50 13.03
CA LYS A 159 22.11 -2.55 13.98
C LYS A 159 20.74 -3.16 13.65
N ARG A 160 19.69 -2.33 13.52
CA ARG A 160 18.34 -2.78 13.17
C ARG A 160 18.30 -3.50 11.83
N VAL A 161 19.04 -3.01 10.83
CA VAL A 161 19.15 -3.67 9.52
C VAL A 161 19.73 -5.08 9.64
N ARG A 162 20.79 -5.27 10.44
CA ARG A 162 21.39 -6.59 10.68
C ARG A 162 20.42 -7.54 11.36
N GLU A 163 19.81 -7.10 12.46
CA GLU A 163 18.82 -7.87 13.21
C GLU A 163 17.64 -8.30 12.32
N THR A 164 17.17 -7.39 11.46
CA THR A 164 16.06 -7.69 10.55
C THR A 164 16.46 -8.70 9.47
N LEU A 165 17.68 -8.60 8.93
CA LEU A 165 18.20 -9.57 7.95
C LEU A 165 18.36 -10.97 8.57
N GLU A 166 18.81 -11.06 9.81
CA GLU A 166 18.87 -12.31 10.57
C GLU A 166 17.48 -12.89 10.81
N ALA A 167 16.52 -12.06 11.23
CA ALA A 167 15.14 -12.48 11.48
C ALA A 167 14.48 -13.10 10.24
N VAL A 168 14.80 -12.59 9.04
CA VAL A 168 14.32 -13.18 7.78
C VAL A 168 15.20 -14.32 7.26
N LYS A 169 16.22 -14.77 7.98
CA LYS A 169 17.16 -15.85 7.58
C LYS A 169 18.04 -15.50 6.36
N LEU A 170 18.50 -14.25 6.28
CA LEU A 170 19.55 -13.81 5.36
C LEU A 170 20.86 -13.64 6.15
N VAL A 171 21.53 -14.77 6.39
CA VAL A 171 22.72 -14.88 7.24
C VAL A 171 23.92 -15.34 6.40
N PRO A 172 25.13 -14.78 6.60
CA PRO A 172 25.42 -13.62 7.45
C PRO A 172 24.92 -12.31 6.82
N PRO A 173 24.30 -11.37 7.58
CA PRO A 173 23.70 -10.14 7.04
C PRO A 173 24.63 -9.30 6.14
N GLU A 174 25.90 -9.26 6.49
CA GLU A 174 26.98 -8.47 5.89
C GLU A 174 27.18 -8.84 4.42
N GLU A 175 26.95 -10.11 4.08
CA GLU A 175 26.98 -10.57 2.69
C GLU A 175 25.83 -10.02 1.85
N PHE A 176 24.70 -9.70 2.47
CA PHE A 176 23.50 -9.23 1.78
C PHE A 176 23.40 -7.71 1.77
N MET A 177 23.82 -7.03 2.85
CA MET A 177 23.69 -5.59 3.04
C MET A 177 24.21 -4.76 1.85
N ASN A 178 25.31 -5.20 1.23
CA ASN A 178 25.94 -4.49 0.12
C ASN A 178 25.49 -4.98 -1.27
N ARG A 179 24.64 -6.02 -1.36
CA ARG A 179 24.11 -6.50 -2.64
C ARG A 179 23.01 -5.59 -3.17
N TYR A 180 22.84 -5.60 -4.48
CA TYR A 180 21.70 -5.01 -5.17
C TYR A 180 20.60 -6.06 -5.36
N PRO A 181 19.33 -5.66 -5.54
CA PRO A 181 18.22 -6.59 -5.75
C PRO A 181 18.46 -7.62 -6.86
N HIS A 182 19.08 -7.22 -7.98
CA HIS A 182 19.36 -8.15 -9.09
C HIS A 182 20.38 -9.25 -8.74
N GLN A 183 21.19 -9.07 -7.69
CA GLN A 183 22.20 -10.03 -7.21
C GLN A 183 21.66 -11.05 -6.19
N LEU A 184 20.35 -11.01 -5.93
CA LEU A 184 19.66 -11.89 -4.99
C LEU A 184 18.79 -12.89 -5.74
N SER A 185 18.60 -14.09 -5.18
CA SER A 185 17.58 -15.02 -5.68
C SER A 185 16.17 -14.49 -5.44
N GLY A 186 15.16 -15.02 -6.14
CA GLY A 186 13.76 -14.62 -5.95
C GLY A 186 13.29 -14.71 -4.49
N GLY A 187 13.60 -15.82 -3.81
CA GLY A 187 13.29 -16.02 -2.39
C GLY A 187 14.09 -15.09 -1.46
N GLN A 188 15.35 -14.79 -1.77
CA GLN A 188 16.13 -13.81 -0.99
C GLN A 188 15.57 -12.40 -1.12
N ARG A 189 15.17 -12.00 -2.33
CA ARG A 189 14.51 -10.70 -2.57
C ARG A 189 13.17 -10.60 -1.83
N GLN A 190 12.37 -11.67 -1.81
CA GLN A 190 11.12 -11.70 -1.04
C GLN A 190 11.39 -11.50 0.46
N ARG A 191 12.41 -12.15 1.00
CA ARG A 191 12.86 -11.96 2.38
C ARG A 191 13.29 -10.52 2.67
N VAL A 192 14.00 -9.86 1.76
CA VAL A 192 14.36 -8.43 1.90
C VAL A 192 13.13 -7.53 1.94
N ALA A 193 12.09 -7.83 1.16
CA ALA A 193 10.85 -7.05 1.20
C ALA A 193 10.06 -7.27 2.49
N ILE A 194 10.02 -8.51 3.00
CA ILE A 194 9.46 -8.81 4.32
C ILE A 194 10.25 -8.04 5.39
N ALA A 195 11.59 -8.11 5.36
CA ALA A 195 12.45 -7.35 6.26
C ALA A 195 12.15 -5.85 6.24
N ARG A 196 11.98 -5.26 5.05
CA ARG A 196 11.63 -3.83 4.90
C ARG A 196 10.32 -3.48 5.59
N ALA A 197 9.34 -4.39 5.58
CA ALA A 197 8.04 -4.19 6.22
C ALA A 197 8.10 -4.32 7.75
N LEU A 198 9.00 -5.16 8.27
CA LEU A 198 9.13 -5.45 9.71
C LEU A 198 9.89 -4.36 10.50
N GLN A 199 10.44 -3.34 9.85
CA GLN A 199 11.26 -2.29 10.49
C GLN A 199 10.47 -1.32 11.39
N LYS A 200 9.19 -1.59 11.71
CA LYS A 200 8.32 -0.70 12.50
C LYS A 200 7.86 -1.37 13.80
N ASP A 201 7.78 -0.58 14.87
CA ASP A 201 7.20 -0.98 16.16
C ASP A 201 5.73 -1.44 16.01
N GLU A 202 5.35 -2.47 16.78
CA GLU A 202 4.22 -3.42 16.65
C GLU A 202 2.79 -2.87 16.39
N ALA A 203 2.55 -1.56 16.34
CA ALA A 203 1.20 -1.01 16.46
C ALA A 203 0.52 -0.55 15.14
N SER A 204 0.97 -0.88 13.94
CA SER A 204 0.37 -0.28 12.71
C SER A 204 0.38 -1.10 11.42
N ILE A 205 0.54 -2.42 11.46
CA ILE A 205 0.64 -3.19 10.22
C ILE A 205 -0.77 -3.55 9.70
N LEU A 206 -1.14 -2.98 8.54
CA LEU A 206 -2.10 -3.59 7.61
C LEU A 206 -1.27 -4.12 6.42
N PRO A 207 -0.89 -5.41 6.38
CA PRO A 207 -0.18 -5.95 5.24
C PRO A 207 -1.18 -6.21 4.12
N ILE A 208 -1.45 -5.20 3.27
CA ILE A 208 -2.33 -5.37 2.12
C ILE A 208 -1.54 -6.02 0.97
N SER A 209 -1.65 -7.34 0.86
CA SER A 209 -1.10 -8.14 -0.22
C SER A 209 -2.03 -8.11 -1.44
N VAL A 210 -1.59 -7.49 -2.53
CA VAL A 210 -2.39 -7.28 -3.75
C VAL A 210 -1.91 -8.15 -4.92
N ASN A 211 -2.77 -9.06 -5.41
CA ASN A 211 -2.45 -10.06 -6.43
C ASN A 211 -2.70 -9.59 -7.87
N ALA A 212 -1.64 -9.51 -8.68
CA ALA A 212 -1.69 -9.11 -10.09
C ALA A 212 -0.97 -10.15 -10.96
N GLU A 213 -1.65 -11.23 -11.31
CA GLU A 213 -1.26 -12.06 -12.45
C GLU A 213 -2.08 -11.66 -13.67
N SER A 214 -1.46 -10.91 -14.58
CA SER A 214 -1.87 -10.85 -15.98
C SER A 214 -0.82 -11.57 -16.82
N ARG A 215 -0.92 -12.90 -16.92
CA ARG A 215 -0.32 -13.60 -18.06
C ARG A 215 -1.18 -13.29 -19.27
N ILE A 216 -0.71 -12.41 -20.13
CA ILE A 216 -1.15 -12.38 -21.52
C ILE A 216 -0.58 -13.66 -22.13
N SER A 217 -1.42 -14.67 -22.29
CA SER A 217 -1.14 -15.80 -23.16
C SER A 217 -1.22 -15.28 -24.59
N SER A 218 -0.07 -15.14 -25.23
CA SER A 218 0.03 -15.02 -26.68
C SER A 218 -0.27 -16.38 -27.30
N SER A 219 -1.41 -16.48 -27.97
CA SER A 219 -1.70 -17.47 -29.01
C SER A 219 -2.11 -16.69 -30.26
#